data_AF-A0A923I672-F1
#
_entry.id   AF-A0A923I672-F1
#
_cell.length_a   1.000
_cell.length_b   1.000
_cell.length_c   1.000
_cell.angle_alpha   90.00
_cell.angle_beta   90.00
_cell.angle_gamma   90.00
#
_symmetry.space_group_name_H-M   'P 1'
#
loop_
_entity.id
_entity.type
_entity.pdbx_description
1 polymer ?
#
loop_
_entity_poly.entity_id
_entity_poly.type
_entity_poly.pdbx_seq_one_letter_code
_entity_poly.pdbx_strand_id
1 'polypeptide(L)'
;MSKPNLNKLLQQKAELEARIQQTRNREMVEERKRDTRRKILAGAYVIKLAENDLKKLGRELIAAGMLELRDYALFEVNNDSSDFDSNRLSLD
;
A
#
# COMPACT_ATOMS: atom_id res chain seq x y z
N MET A 1 -12.64 19.36 53.46
CA MET A 1 -13.55 19.78 52.38
C MET A 1 -12.82 19.70 51.05
N SER A 2 -13.11 18.67 50.24
CA SER A 2 -12.50 18.50 48.91
C SER A 2 -12.94 19.67 48.01
N LYS A 3 -11.99 20.40 47.43
CA LYS A 3 -12.24 21.63 46.67
C LYS A 3 -13.12 21.30 45.45
N PRO A 4 -14.38 21.78 45.36
CA PRO A 4 -15.32 21.45 44.27
C PRO A 4 -14.79 21.72 42.85
N ASN A 5 -13.77 22.57 42.73
CA ASN A 5 -13.10 22.88 41.48
C ASN A 5 -12.22 21.74 40.94
N LEU A 6 -11.72 20.83 41.78
CA LEU A 6 -10.84 19.76 41.33
C LEU A 6 -11.59 18.74 40.47
N ASN A 7 -12.79 18.33 40.88
CA ASN A 7 -13.61 17.39 40.11
C ASN A 7 -14.03 18.00 38.76
N LYS A 8 -14.36 19.30 38.71
CA LYS A 8 -14.65 19.99 37.46
C LYS A 8 -13.44 20.02 36.51
N LEU A 9 -12.25 20.29 37.04
CA LEU A 9 -11.01 20.27 36.26
C LEU A 9 -10.67 18.87 35.73
N LEU A 10 -10.89 17.82 36.53
CA LEU A 10 -10.70 16.43 36.12
C LEU A 10 -11.67 16.04 35.00
N GLN A 11 -12.93 16.43 35.11
CA GLN A 11 -13.93 16.20 34.06
C GLN A 11 -13.57 16.93 32.76
N GLN A 12 -13.18 18.21 32.85
CA GLN A 12 -12.73 18.97 31.68
C GLN A 12 -11.48 18.36 31.03
N LYS A 13 -10.54 17.84 31.82
CA LYS A 13 -9.37 17.13 31.30
C LYS A 13 -9.80 15.88 30.51
N ALA A 14 -10.69 15.07 31.06
CA ALA A 14 -11.18 13.86 30.39
C ALA A 14 -11.91 14.19 29.07
N GLU A 15 -12.74 15.24 29.06
CA GLU A 15 -13.41 15.72 27.85
C GLU A 15 -12.41 16.22 26.79
N LEU A 16 -11.38 16.95 27.21
CA LEU A 16 -10.32 17.42 26.30
C LEU A 16 -9.49 16.26 25.76
N GLU A 17 -9.13 15.28 26.59
CA GLU A 17 -8.41 14.08 26.16
C GLU A 17 -9.22 13.28 25.13
N ALA A 18 -10.53 13.12 25.35
CA ALA A 18 -11.42 12.46 24.38
C ALA A 18 -11.46 13.21 23.04
N ARG A 19 -11.53 14.55 23.07
CA ARG A 19 -11.50 15.38 21.85
C ARG A 19 -10.15 15.28 21.14
N ILE A 20 -9.05 15.32 21.87
CA ILE A 20 -7.70 15.15 21.31
C ILE A 20 -7.58 13.80 20.62
N GLN A 21 -8.05 12.72 21.26
CA GLN A 21 -7.99 11.39 20.67
C GLN A 21 -8.84 11.29 19.40
N GLN A 22 -10.03 11.89 19.40
CA GLN A 22 -10.88 11.93 18.20
C GLN A 22 -10.20 12.67 17.05
N THR A 23 -9.57 13.82 17.31
CA THR A 23 -8.85 14.60 16.31
C THR A 23 -7.65 13.83 15.77
N ARG A 24 -6.85 13.20 16.63
CA ARG A 24 -5.73 12.33 16.22
C ARG A 24 -6.18 11.20 15.31
N ASN A 25 -7.28 10.53 15.65
CA ASN A 25 -7.82 9.46 14.82
C ASN A 25 -8.24 9.98 13.44
N ARG A 26 -8.85 11.18 13.36
CA ARG A 26 -9.21 11.81 12.08
C ARG A 26 -7.96 12.15 11.26
N GLU A 27 -6.94 12.72 11.86
CA GLU A 27 -5.68 13.04 11.18
C GLU A 27 -4.99 11.78 10.63
N MET A 28 -4.97 10.70 11.41
CA MET A 28 -4.44 9.41 10.95
C MET A 28 -5.21 8.86 9.75
N VAL A 29 -6.54 8.99 9.74
CA VAL A 29 -7.37 8.56 8.61
C VAL A 29 -7.08 9.39 7.37
N GLU A 30 -6.98 10.71 7.52
CA GLU A 30 -6.65 11.60 6.40
C GLU A 30 -5.24 11.36 5.87
N GLU A 31 -4.26 11.06 6.73
CA GLU A 31 -2.92 10.70 6.26
C GLU A 31 -2.92 9.36 5.50
N ARG A 32 -3.66 8.35 5.97
CA ARG A 32 -3.83 7.09 5.23
C ARG A 32 -4.46 7.32 3.85
N LYS A 33 -5.46 8.20 3.75
CA LYS A 33 -6.07 8.58 2.46
C LYS A 33 -5.06 9.26 1.54
N ARG A 34 -4.26 10.20 2.07
CA ARG A 34 -3.21 10.89 1.31
C ARG A 34 -2.15 9.91 0.82
N ASP A 35 -1.68 9.01 1.68
CA ASP A 35 -0.70 7.98 1.33
C ASP A 35 -1.22 7.03 0.25
N THR A 36 -2.43 6.49 0.41
CA THR A 36 -3.09 5.65 -0.61
C THR A 36 -3.18 6.41 -1.94
N ARG A 37 -3.56 7.69 -1.92
CA ARG A 37 -3.63 8.50 -3.14
C ARG A 37 -2.26 8.68 -3.79
N ARG A 38 -1.18 8.90 -3.03
CA ARG A 38 0.19 8.97 -3.56
C ARG A 38 0.59 7.68 -4.25
N LYS A 39 0.33 6.53 -3.62
CA LYS A 39 0.63 5.20 -4.17
C LYS A 39 -0.11 4.92 -5.48
N ILE A 40 -1.40 5.27 -5.53
CA ILE A 40 -2.21 5.13 -6.76
C ILE A 40 -1.65 6.00 -7.88
N LEU A 41 -1.36 7.28 -7.62
CA LEU A 41 -0.85 8.20 -8.64
C LEU A 41 0.55 7.79 -9.14
N ALA A 42 1.44 7.38 -8.23
CA ALA A 42 2.76 6.87 -8.60
C ALA A 42 2.64 5.58 -9.43
N GLY A 43 1.79 4.64 -9.01
CA GLY A 43 1.53 3.40 -9.75
C GLY A 43 0.97 3.67 -11.15
N ALA A 44 -0.01 4.57 -11.29
CA ALA A 44 -0.56 4.95 -12.59
C ALA A 44 0.49 5.55 -13.52
N TYR A 45 1.42 6.35 -12.98
CA TYR A 45 2.52 6.90 -13.75
C TYR A 45 3.50 5.81 -14.24
N VAL A 46 3.84 4.85 -13.39
CA VAL A 46 4.70 3.71 -13.76
C VAL A 46 4.04 2.83 -14.82
N ILE A 47 2.75 2.53 -14.69
CA ILE A 47 1.99 1.78 -15.71
C ILE A 47 2.03 2.51 -17.06
N LYS A 48 1.91 3.84 -17.04
CA LYS A 48 2.01 4.66 -18.26
C LYS A 48 3.42 4.61 -18.86
N LEU A 49 4.47 4.63 -18.05
CA LEU A 49 5.86 4.49 -18.52
C LEU A 49 6.12 3.11 -19.14
N ALA A 50 5.43 2.08 -18.65
CA ALA A 50 5.44 0.74 -19.23
C ALA A 50 4.50 0.62 -20.46
N GLU A 51 4.00 1.72 -21.01
CA GLU A 51 3.10 1.75 -22.17
C GLU A 51 1.81 0.93 -21.99
N ASN A 52 1.38 0.75 -20.73
CA ASN A 52 0.29 -0.15 -20.32
C ASN A 52 0.57 -1.65 -20.57
N ASP A 53 1.82 -2.04 -20.84
CA ASP A 53 2.22 -3.45 -20.86
C ASP A 53 2.48 -3.95 -19.43
N LEU A 54 1.41 -4.45 -18.80
CA LEU A 54 1.46 -4.99 -17.45
C LEU A 54 2.29 -6.27 -17.34
N LYS A 55 2.41 -7.07 -18.42
CA LYS A 55 3.25 -8.27 -18.43
C LYS A 55 4.72 -7.89 -18.35
N LYS A 56 5.14 -6.92 -19.15
CA LYS A 56 6.51 -6.40 -19.09
C LYS A 56 6.81 -5.81 -17.70
N LEU A 57 5.91 -4.97 -17.18
CA LEU A 57 6.06 -4.40 -15.84
C LEU A 57 6.13 -5.50 -14.75
N GLY A 58 5.30 -6.53 -14.84
CA GLY A 58 5.32 -7.68 -13.94
C GLY A 58 6.68 -8.38 -13.93
N ARG A 59 7.26 -8.65 -15.10
CA ARG A 59 8.60 -9.25 -15.21
C ARG A 59 9.69 -8.37 -14.61
N GLU A 60 9.63 -7.06 -14.80
CA GLU A 60 10.56 -6.11 -14.18
C GLU A 60 10.43 -6.11 -12.65
N LEU A 61 9.20 -6.15 -12.12
CA LEU A 61 8.95 -6.22 -10.68
C LEU A 61 9.44 -7.55 -10.08
N ILE A 62 9.30 -8.67 -10.80
CA ILE A 62 9.88 -9.96 -10.40
C ILE A 62 11.41 -9.86 -10.36
N ALA A 63 12.03 -9.33 -11.41
CA ALA A 63 13.48 -9.19 -11.49
C ALA A 63 14.05 -8.28 -10.38
N ALA A 64 13.28 -7.28 -9.95
CA ALA A 64 13.62 -6.40 -8.84
C ALA A 64 13.34 -6.99 -7.44
N GLY A 65 12.78 -8.21 -7.35
CA GLY A 65 12.39 -8.83 -6.07
C GLY A 65 11.23 -8.12 -5.37
N MET A 66 10.42 -7.36 -6.11
CA MET A 66 9.32 -6.55 -5.60
C MET A 66 7.95 -7.22 -5.71
N LEU A 67 7.87 -8.40 -6.36
CA LEU A 67 6.64 -9.15 -6.55
C LEU A 67 6.73 -10.53 -5.88
N GLU A 68 5.75 -10.88 -5.06
CA GLU A 68 5.63 -12.21 -4.46
C GLU A 68 4.88 -13.18 -5.40
N LEU A 69 5.13 -14.49 -5.28
CA LEU A 69 4.53 -15.51 -6.16
C LEU A 69 3.00 -15.43 -6.24
N ARG A 70 2.32 -15.10 -5.13
CA ARG A 70 0.85 -14.97 -5.09
C ARG A 70 0.32 -13.83 -5.98
N ASP A 71 1.17 -12.86 -6.30
CA ASP A 71 0.80 -11.63 -7.01
C ASP A 71 1.15 -11.70 -8.50
N TYR A 72 1.79 -12.79 -8.96
CA TYR A 72 2.21 -12.98 -10.36
C TYR A 72 1.03 -12.97 -11.34
N ALA A 73 -0.08 -13.58 -10.93
CA ALA A 73 -1.31 -13.63 -11.73
C ALA A 73 -1.88 -12.22 -12.00
N LEU A 74 -1.63 -11.23 -11.14
CA LEU A 74 -2.10 -9.85 -11.32
C LEU A 74 -1.45 -9.16 -12.53
N PHE A 75 -0.28 -9.63 -12.95
CA PHE A 75 0.47 -9.11 -14.08
C PHE A 75 0.53 -10.09 -15.25
N GLU A 76 -0.25 -11.18 -15.21
CA GLU A 76 -0.26 -12.24 -16.23
C GLU A 76 1.14 -12.83 -16.50
N VAL A 77 1.97 -12.90 -15.46
CA VAL A 77 3.34 -13.47 -15.48
C VAL A 77 3.38 -14.74 -14.65
N ASN A 78 2.59 -15.74 -15.02
CA ASN A 78 2.71 -17.04 -14.38
C ASN A 78 4.11 -17.62 -14.65
N ASN A 79 4.61 -18.45 -13.72
CA ASN A 79 5.81 -19.26 -13.90
C ASN A 79 5.56 -20.29 -15.02
N ASP A 80 5.49 -19.82 -16.26
CA ASP A 80 5.53 -20.65 -17.44
C ASP A 80 6.98 -21.13 -17.57
N SER A 81 7.27 -22.16 -16.78
CA SER A 81 8.40 -23.07 -16.96
C SER A 81 8.49 -23.66 -18.38
N SER A 82 7.49 -23.40 -19.25
CA SER A 82 7.47 -23.78 -20.66
C SER A 82 8.35 -22.92 -21.58
N ASP A 83 8.77 -21.71 -21.19
CA ASP A 83 9.65 -20.89 -22.05
C ASP A 83 11.13 -21.31 -22.02
N PHE A 84 11.51 -22.20 -21.10
CA PHE A 84 12.88 -22.74 -21.05
C PHE A 84 13.08 -23.97 -21.94
N ASP A 85 12.01 -24.68 -22.32
CA ASP A 85 12.10 -25.93 -23.10
C ASP A 85 12.04 -25.70 -24.62
N SER A 86 11.44 -24.61 -25.09
CA SER A 86 11.34 -24.31 -26.52
C SER A 86 12.69 -23.95 -27.17
N ASN A 87 13.69 -23.56 -26.37
CA ASN A 87 15.03 -23.24 -26.85
C ASN A 87 16.00 -24.45 -26.86
N ARG A 88 15.56 -25.62 -26.36
CA ARG A 88 16.38 -26.83 -26.29
C ARG A 88 16.06 -27.84 -27.39
N LEU A 89 14.90 -27.70 -28.03
CA LEU A 89 14.38 -28.57 -29.11
C LEU A 89 14.70 -28.05 -30.52
N SER A 90 15.47 -26.98 -30.65
CA SER A 90 15.89 -26.39 -31.94
C SER A 90 17.35 -26.70 -32.31
N LEU A 91 18.00 -27.62 -31.57
CA LEU A 91 19.31 -28.19 -31.88
C LEU A 91 19.15 -29.69 -32.17
N ASP A 92 18.59 -30.01 -33.33
CA ASP A 92 18.79 -31.27 -34.05
C ASP A 92 18.67 -31.02 -35.56
#